data_AF-A0A7L0WHF8-F1
#
_entry.id   AF-A0A7L0WHF8-F1
#
_cell.length_a   1.000
_cell.length_b   1.000
_cell.length_c   1.000
_cell.angle_alpha   90.00
_cell.angle_beta   90.00
_cell.angle_gamma   90.00
#
_symmetry.space_group_name_H-M   'P 1'
#
loop_
_entity.id
_entity.type
_entity.pdbx_description
1 polymer ?
#
loop_
_entity_poly.entity_id
_entity_poly.type
_entity_poly.pdbx_seq_one_letter_code
_entity_poly.pdbx_strand_id
1 'polypeptide(L)'
;DVIAGFLYAILILIVFHPLVDLIDNFNLTYNLLTTSGTAFEMTAVEKIEEQLASLRIAKRSVLSQEPAYLLDIDVSGAAQPRSSRFVAVSCSGRSVRVFDRETLRSLQEYGGCPGTLSGVRFAHGCDSLVFSACSDGTVKCWDIRLATQKAAQVFHGYPSNVFISFDINCSDLIICAGTEKVEQDTFLVFWDARGSTGSASTTEEPLGVYSESHNDDVTKICFHPVKPSLVVSGSTDGLVNVFDINKDNEDDALVSTCNSDSSVSFVGWSGKGYEQIYCMTHDEGFCWWDLAQLDTEAPITLLRVLDARDAVCMENSSLDYLVGGVYHEEADRLLLVGGTSAGNIHLISCGTDGLSLVGTLSGGHSATVRSFCWNLAEESLLTGGEDAQLLLWKPGAVETSLAKKTSMKIASSVQKRVRVHNSSLKSRKK
;
A
#
# COMPACT_ATOMS: atom_id res chain seq x y z
N ASP A 1 -22.24 -24.18 -74.01
CA ASP A 1 -22.21 -25.06 -72.82
C ASP A 1 -20.81 -25.48 -72.38
N VAL A 2 -19.98 -26.08 -73.24
CA VAL A 2 -18.61 -26.52 -72.84
C VAL A 2 -17.71 -25.36 -72.38
N ILE A 3 -17.77 -24.20 -73.04
CA ILE A 3 -16.97 -23.01 -72.69
C ILE A 3 -17.43 -22.39 -71.36
N ALA A 4 -18.74 -22.42 -71.07
CA ALA A 4 -19.29 -21.90 -69.82
C ALA A 4 -18.89 -22.77 -68.63
N GLY A 5 -18.87 -24.09 -68.79
CA GLY A 5 -18.37 -25.01 -67.75
C GLY A 5 -16.88 -24.80 -67.44
N PHE A 6 -16.06 -24.53 -68.46
CA PHE A 6 -14.63 -24.29 -68.27
C PHE A 6 -14.35 -22.96 -67.54
N LEU A 7 -15.09 -21.90 -67.87
CA LEU A 7 -15.04 -20.61 -67.16
C LEU A 7 -15.49 -20.73 -65.70
N TYR A 8 -16.51 -21.55 -65.43
CA TYR A 8 -17.00 -21.77 -64.05
C TYR A 8 -15.99 -22.54 -63.20
N ALA A 9 -15.29 -23.53 -63.78
CA ALA A 9 -14.23 -24.26 -63.09
C ALA A 9 -13.02 -23.36 -62.77
N ILE A 10 -12.64 -22.46 -63.68
CA ILE A 10 -11.58 -21.47 -63.43
C ILE A 10 -11.99 -20.49 -62.34
N LEU A 11 -13.25 -20.04 -62.33
CA LEU A 11 -13.75 -19.13 -61.29
C LEU A 11 -13.72 -19.78 -59.91
N ILE A 12 -14.11 -21.06 -59.81
CA ILE A 12 -14.04 -21.82 -58.55
C ILE A 12 -12.58 -21.96 -58.09
N LEU A 13 -11.66 -22.27 -58.99
CA LEU A 13 -10.24 -22.36 -58.64
C LEU A 13 -9.68 -21.02 -58.17
N ILE A 14 -9.98 -19.90 -58.84
CA ILE A 14 -9.47 -18.58 -58.45
C ILE A 14 -10.05 -18.11 -57.11
N VAL A 15 -11.33 -18.40 -56.84
CA VAL A 15 -12.01 -17.95 -55.61
C VAL A 15 -11.66 -18.84 -54.42
N PHE A 16 -11.54 -20.16 -54.60
CA PHE A 16 -11.37 -21.09 -53.48
C PHE A 16 -9.92 -21.54 -53.24
N HIS A 17 -9.01 -21.43 -54.21
CA HIS A 17 -7.59 -21.78 -53.99
C HIS A 17 -6.91 -20.92 -52.91
N PRO A 18 -7.11 -19.59 -52.84
CA PRO A 18 -6.55 -18.78 -51.74
C PRO A 18 -7.13 -19.16 -50.37
N LEU A 19 -8.38 -19.66 -50.34
CA LEU A 19 -9.05 -20.08 -49.11
C LEU A 19 -8.52 -21.44 -48.62
N VAL A 20 -8.22 -22.35 -49.54
CA VAL A 20 -7.60 -23.66 -49.23
C VAL A 20 -6.16 -23.46 -48.75
N ASP A 21 -5.36 -22.60 -49.40
CA ASP A 21 -4.01 -22.27 -48.94
C ASP A 21 -4.01 -21.58 -47.56
N LEU A 22 -5.03 -20.79 -47.25
CA LEU A 22 -5.19 -20.15 -45.93
C LEU A 22 -5.54 -21.19 -44.84
N ILE A 23 -6.40 -22.16 -45.16
CA ILE A 23 -6.78 -23.24 -44.23
C ILE A 23 -5.61 -24.20 -44.01
N ASP A 24 -4.85 -24.55 -45.05
CA ASP A 24 -3.69 -25.42 -44.92
C ASP A 24 -2.55 -24.73 -44.18
N ASN A 25 -2.32 -23.43 -44.40
CA ASN A 25 -1.37 -22.65 -43.60
C ASN A 25 -1.83 -22.50 -42.13
N PHE A 26 -3.12 -22.32 -41.87
CA PHE A 26 -3.65 -22.26 -40.51
C PHE A 26 -3.50 -23.60 -39.78
N ASN A 27 -3.78 -24.72 -40.47
CA ASN A 27 -3.58 -26.06 -39.93
C ASN A 27 -2.10 -26.41 -39.77
N LEU A 28 -1.20 -25.95 -40.65
CA LEU A 28 0.24 -26.16 -40.50
C LEU A 28 0.80 -25.33 -39.34
N THR A 29 0.34 -24.09 -39.16
CA THR A 29 0.73 -23.21 -38.04
C THR A 29 0.19 -23.75 -36.71
N TYR A 30 -1.06 -24.24 -36.69
CA TYR A 30 -1.66 -24.88 -35.51
C TYR A 30 -1.00 -26.22 -35.19
N ASN A 31 -0.63 -27.03 -36.19
CA ASN A 31 0.12 -28.27 -35.98
C ASN A 31 1.55 -28.00 -35.51
N LEU A 32 2.22 -26.94 -35.99
CA LEU A 32 3.53 -26.51 -35.48
C LEU A 32 3.43 -26.04 -34.02
N LEU A 33 2.39 -25.28 -33.67
CA LEU A 33 2.10 -24.84 -32.28
C LEU A 33 1.75 -26.00 -31.33
N THR A 34 1.15 -27.08 -31.85
CA THR A 34 0.77 -28.26 -31.04
C THR A 34 1.83 -29.37 -31.02
N THR A 35 2.78 -29.37 -31.96
CA THR A 35 3.89 -30.36 -32.00
C THR A 35 5.20 -29.83 -31.42
N SER A 36 5.37 -28.51 -31.27
CA SER A 36 6.37 -27.95 -30.36
C SER A 36 5.82 -27.92 -28.93
N GLY A 37 5.74 -29.10 -28.31
CA GLY A 37 5.36 -29.30 -26.91
C GLY A 37 6.41 -28.76 -25.93
N THR A 38 6.76 -27.48 -26.03
CA THR A 38 7.21 -26.70 -24.88
C THR A 38 5.94 -26.03 -24.36
N ALA A 39 5.40 -26.54 -23.24
CA ALA A 39 4.48 -25.72 -22.45
C ALA A 39 5.17 -24.38 -22.25
N PHE A 40 4.59 -23.28 -22.74
CA PHE A 40 5.07 -21.94 -22.45
C PHE A 40 4.95 -21.77 -20.95
N GLU A 41 6.06 -21.98 -20.25
CA GLU A 41 6.13 -21.77 -18.82
C GLU A 41 6.17 -20.25 -18.64
N MET A 42 5.03 -19.68 -18.25
CA MET A 42 4.94 -18.25 -17.98
C MET A 42 6.07 -17.83 -17.04
N THR A 43 6.72 -16.73 -17.38
CA THR A 43 7.74 -16.11 -16.53
C THR A 43 7.12 -15.73 -15.18
N ALA A 44 7.94 -15.63 -14.14
CA ALA A 44 7.46 -15.20 -12.82
C ALA A 44 6.73 -13.85 -12.88
N VAL A 45 7.18 -12.96 -13.78
CA VAL A 45 6.59 -11.64 -14.02
C VAL A 45 5.19 -11.77 -14.62
N GLU A 46 5.02 -12.53 -15.70
CA GLU A 46 3.71 -12.74 -16.34
C GLU A 46 2.70 -13.37 -15.38
N LYS A 47 3.15 -14.30 -14.52
CA LYS A 47 2.29 -14.92 -13.50
C LYS A 47 1.78 -13.89 -12.51
N ILE A 48 2.65 -12.99 -12.06
CA ILE A 48 2.28 -11.94 -11.11
C ILE A 48 1.38 -10.93 -11.78
N GLU A 49 1.66 -10.50 -13.01
CA GLU A 49 0.78 -9.58 -13.73
C GLU A 49 -0.64 -10.15 -13.91
N GLU A 50 -0.77 -11.44 -14.25
CA GLU A 50 -2.07 -12.12 -14.30
C GLU A 50 -2.74 -12.19 -12.91
N GLN A 51 -1.98 -12.50 -11.86
CA GLN A 51 -2.50 -12.52 -10.47
C GLN A 51 -3.01 -11.14 -10.05
N LEU A 52 -2.26 -10.09 -10.32
CA LEU A 52 -2.62 -8.69 -10.07
C LEU A 52 -3.91 -8.32 -10.81
N ALA A 53 -4.04 -8.72 -12.08
CA ALA A 53 -5.26 -8.51 -12.87
C ALA A 53 -6.47 -9.29 -12.34
N SER A 54 -6.24 -10.41 -11.67
CA SER A 54 -7.27 -11.28 -11.08
C SER A 54 -7.78 -10.81 -9.71
N LEU A 55 -7.15 -9.80 -9.10
CA LEU A 55 -7.57 -9.27 -7.81
C LEU A 55 -9.01 -8.76 -7.86
N ARG A 56 -9.80 -9.19 -6.88
CA ARG A 56 -11.19 -8.77 -6.68
C ARG A 56 -11.43 -8.53 -5.21
N ILE A 57 -12.45 -7.74 -4.91
CA ILE A 57 -12.81 -7.38 -3.53
C ILE A 57 -13.29 -8.64 -2.81
N ALA A 58 -12.52 -9.07 -1.82
CA ALA A 58 -12.87 -10.18 -0.95
C ALA A 58 -13.74 -9.71 0.21
N LYS A 59 -13.35 -8.59 0.83
CA LYS A 59 -14.02 -8.02 2.01
C LYS A 59 -13.94 -6.50 2.03
N ARG A 60 -14.91 -5.89 2.71
CA ARG A 60 -14.94 -4.48 3.07
C ARG A 60 -15.16 -4.34 4.56
N SER A 61 -14.46 -3.41 5.20
CA SER A 61 -14.78 -3.04 6.57
C SER A 61 -16.15 -2.36 6.65
N VAL A 62 -16.75 -2.41 7.83
CA VAL A 62 -18.00 -1.68 8.10
C VAL A 62 -17.67 -0.22 8.35
N LEU A 63 -18.39 0.69 7.69
CA LEU A 63 -18.28 2.11 7.92
C LEU A 63 -18.56 2.45 9.40
N SER A 64 -17.66 3.21 10.01
CA SER A 64 -17.86 3.76 11.35
C SER A 64 -19.01 4.77 11.35
N GLN A 65 -19.62 4.98 12.52
CA GLN A 65 -20.62 6.05 12.72
C GLN A 65 -20.00 7.44 12.53
N GLU A 66 -18.73 7.58 12.90
CA GLU A 66 -17.90 8.76 12.65
C GLU A 66 -16.81 8.35 11.65
N PRO A 67 -17.03 8.58 10.34
CA PRO A 67 -16.07 8.21 9.31
C PRO A 67 -14.81 9.08 9.47
N ALA A 68 -13.66 8.42 9.43
CA ALA A 68 -12.35 9.05 9.46
C ALA A 68 -11.53 8.48 8.31
N TYR A 69 -10.73 9.32 7.66
CA TYR A 69 -9.86 8.89 6.57
C TYR A 69 -8.83 7.90 7.12
N LEU A 70 -8.55 6.85 6.36
CA LEU A 70 -7.51 5.89 6.67
C LEU A 70 -6.22 6.39 6.01
N LEU A 71 -5.23 6.80 6.80
CA LEU A 71 -4.06 7.53 6.32
C LEU A 71 -2.85 6.62 6.09
N ASP A 72 -2.67 5.62 6.96
CA ASP A 72 -1.60 4.63 6.84
C ASP A 72 -2.08 3.27 7.34
N ILE A 73 -1.56 2.20 6.76
CA ILE A 73 -1.94 0.81 7.04
C ILE A 73 -0.66 0.02 7.26
N ASP A 74 -0.66 -0.77 8.34
CA ASP A 74 0.33 -1.80 8.51
C ASP A 74 -0.30 -3.10 9.00
N VAL A 75 0.41 -4.21 8.76
CA VAL A 75 -0.07 -5.57 9.03
C VAL A 75 0.93 -6.27 9.93
N SER A 76 0.43 -6.97 10.94
CA SER A 76 1.29 -7.68 11.90
C SER A 76 2.18 -8.69 11.18
N GLY A 77 3.50 -8.62 11.39
CA GLY A 77 4.45 -9.60 10.88
C GLY A 77 4.14 -11.02 11.35
N ALA A 78 4.45 -12.03 10.53
CA ALA A 78 4.25 -13.42 10.89
C ALA A 78 5.35 -13.89 11.87
N ALA A 79 5.25 -13.54 13.17
CA ALA A 79 6.07 -14.15 14.21
C ALA A 79 5.88 -15.69 14.27
N GLN A 80 4.76 -16.18 13.74
CA GLN A 80 4.52 -17.58 13.42
C GLN A 80 3.85 -17.73 12.04
N PRO A 81 4.14 -18.80 11.27
CA PRO A 81 3.68 -19.01 9.88
C PRO A 81 2.15 -19.20 9.71
N ARG A 82 1.34 -18.92 10.73
CA ARG A 82 -0.12 -19.06 10.72
C ARG A 82 -0.93 -17.95 11.41
N SER A 83 -0.33 -16.83 11.86
CA SER A 83 -1.14 -15.80 12.54
C SER A 83 -0.64 -14.35 12.41
N SER A 84 -0.45 -13.86 11.19
CA SER A 84 -0.64 -12.42 10.97
C SER A 84 -2.14 -12.14 10.98
N ARG A 85 -2.68 -11.72 12.13
CA ARG A 85 -4.13 -11.58 12.34
C ARG A 85 -4.61 -10.14 12.33
N PHE A 86 -3.71 -9.18 12.52
CA PHE A 86 -4.11 -7.81 12.81
C PHE A 86 -3.68 -6.87 11.70
N VAL A 87 -4.55 -5.89 11.46
CA VAL A 87 -4.27 -4.72 10.60
C VAL A 87 -4.40 -3.51 11.49
N ALA A 88 -3.38 -2.67 11.54
CA ALA A 88 -3.38 -1.41 12.26
C ALA A 88 -3.51 -0.28 11.23
N VAL A 89 -4.35 0.70 11.54
CA VAL A 89 -4.68 1.80 10.64
C VAL A 89 -4.63 3.11 11.40
N SER A 90 -3.83 4.06 10.92
CA SER A 90 -3.86 5.43 11.43
C SER A 90 -5.01 6.20 10.80
N CYS A 91 -5.80 6.89 11.63
CA CYS A 91 -7.01 7.58 11.18
C CYS A 91 -6.86 9.10 11.31
N SER A 92 -7.51 9.86 10.42
CA SER A 92 -7.57 11.33 10.51
C SER A 92 -8.26 11.84 11.78
N GLY A 93 -9.04 10.97 12.45
CA GLY A 93 -9.64 11.22 13.76
C GLY A 93 -8.67 11.14 14.94
N ARG A 94 -7.35 11.10 14.70
CA ARG A 94 -6.28 11.04 15.72
C ARG A 94 -6.35 9.79 16.59
N SER A 95 -6.68 8.67 15.95
CA SER A 95 -6.75 7.35 16.59
C SER A 95 -6.07 6.29 15.73
N VAL A 96 -5.56 5.26 16.39
CA VAL A 96 -5.11 4.03 15.74
C VAL A 96 -6.22 2.99 15.88
N ARG A 97 -6.70 2.46 14.77
CA ARG A 97 -7.73 1.39 14.76
C ARG A 97 -7.08 0.07 14.39
N VAL A 98 -7.45 -0.97 15.12
CA VAL A 98 -6.98 -2.34 14.89
C VAL A 98 -8.14 -3.19 14.39
N PHE A 99 -7.91 -3.90 13.29
CA PHE A 99 -8.89 -4.76 12.64
C PHE A 99 -8.40 -6.21 12.63
N ASP A 100 -9.34 -7.15 12.61
CA ASP A 100 -9.06 -8.53 12.22
C ASP A 100 -8.84 -8.59 10.70
N ARG A 101 -7.71 -9.13 10.28
CA ARG A 101 -7.24 -9.11 8.89
C ARG A 101 -8.14 -9.87 7.92
N GLU A 102 -8.75 -10.96 8.36
CA GLU A 102 -9.59 -11.81 7.49
C GLU A 102 -11.03 -11.30 7.40
N THR A 103 -11.56 -10.76 8.50
CA THR A 103 -12.95 -10.31 8.57
C THR A 103 -13.12 -8.80 8.37
N LEU A 104 -12.03 -8.03 8.43
CA LEU A 104 -11.99 -6.57 8.46
C LEU A 104 -12.94 -5.95 9.51
N ARG A 105 -13.17 -6.67 10.61
CA ARG A 105 -13.93 -6.18 11.75
C ARG A 105 -13.02 -5.36 12.64
N SER A 106 -13.46 -4.16 13.00
CA SER A 106 -12.77 -3.35 14.01
C SER A 106 -12.80 -4.09 15.35
N LEU A 107 -11.62 -4.24 15.96
CA LEU A 107 -11.40 -4.93 17.22
C LEU A 107 -11.20 -3.94 18.36
N GLN A 108 -10.35 -2.93 18.14
CA GLN A 108 -9.98 -1.92 19.12
C GLN A 108 -9.68 -0.59 18.42
N GLU A 109 -9.85 0.49 19.18
CA GLU A 109 -9.45 1.84 18.80
C GLU A 109 -8.67 2.46 19.95
N TYR A 110 -7.47 2.95 19.65
CA TYR A 110 -6.57 3.59 20.59
C TYR A 110 -6.57 5.09 20.32
N GLY A 111 -7.25 5.83 21.20
CA GLY A 111 -7.20 7.28 21.26
C GLY A 111 -6.08 7.79 22.17
N GLY A 112 -6.01 9.10 22.37
CA GLY A 112 -4.99 9.74 23.22
C GLY A 112 -3.81 10.33 22.44
N CYS A 113 -3.95 10.46 21.12
CA CYS A 113 -3.06 11.26 20.29
C CYS A 113 -3.64 12.68 20.15
N PRO A 114 -3.02 13.71 20.77
CA PRO A 114 -3.53 15.07 20.69
C PRO A 114 -3.28 15.70 19.30
N GLY A 115 -2.27 15.21 18.56
CA GLY A 115 -1.89 15.65 17.23
C GLY A 115 -2.33 14.72 16.09
N THR A 116 -1.90 15.08 14.88
CA THR A 116 -2.11 14.27 13.66
C THR A 116 -1.15 13.07 13.68
N LEU A 117 -1.64 11.90 13.27
CA LEU A 117 -0.81 10.71 13.14
C LEU A 117 -0.06 10.72 11.81
N SER A 118 1.23 10.41 11.86
CA SER A 118 2.13 10.39 10.71
C SER A 118 2.55 8.99 10.24
N GLY A 119 1.99 7.95 10.87
CA GLY A 119 2.09 6.57 10.41
C GLY A 119 1.62 5.57 11.45
N VAL A 120 1.70 4.27 11.11
CA VAL A 120 1.48 3.16 12.05
C VAL A 120 2.35 1.97 11.67
N ARG A 121 3.02 1.33 12.63
CA ARG A 121 3.86 0.15 12.38
C ARG A 121 3.69 -0.90 13.47
N PHE A 122 3.54 -2.17 13.12
CA PHE A 122 3.68 -3.27 14.06
C PHE A 122 5.16 -3.49 14.39
N ALA A 123 5.43 -4.03 15.57
CA ALA A 123 6.70 -4.70 15.81
C ALA A 123 6.78 -5.97 14.93
N HIS A 124 7.92 -6.21 14.31
CA HIS A 124 8.17 -7.33 13.42
C HIS A 124 8.15 -8.69 14.16
N GLY A 125 8.75 -8.74 15.36
CA GLY A 125 8.85 -9.90 16.23
C GLY A 125 7.71 -10.04 17.23
N CYS A 126 6.82 -9.03 17.36
CA CYS A 126 5.71 -9.05 18.31
C CYS A 126 4.42 -8.48 17.70
N ASP A 127 3.50 -9.37 17.30
CA ASP A 127 2.21 -9.02 16.71
C ASP A 127 1.28 -8.20 17.63
N SER A 128 1.60 -8.13 18.92
CA SER A 128 0.82 -7.39 19.91
C SER A 128 1.24 -5.94 20.13
N LEU A 129 2.37 -5.50 19.57
CA LEU A 129 2.86 -4.14 19.73
C LEU A 129 2.68 -3.34 18.45
N VAL A 130 2.09 -2.15 18.59
CA VAL A 130 1.87 -1.20 17.50
C VAL A 130 2.48 0.13 17.89
N PHE A 131 3.25 0.73 16.99
CA PHE A 131 3.83 2.06 17.12
C PHE A 131 3.08 3.06 16.25
N SER A 132 2.99 4.30 16.72
CA SER A 132 2.44 5.41 15.95
C SER A 132 3.16 6.70 16.31
N ALA A 133 3.66 7.44 15.32
CA ALA A 133 4.13 8.80 15.51
C ALA A 133 2.98 9.80 15.44
N CYS A 134 3.15 10.86 16.22
CA CYS A 134 2.17 11.92 16.39
C CYS A 134 2.86 13.28 16.28
N SER A 135 2.18 14.25 15.68
CA SER A 135 2.64 15.63 15.55
C SER A 135 2.76 16.38 16.89
N ASP A 136 2.57 15.69 18.03
CA ASP A 136 2.78 16.22 19.38
C ASP A 136 4.23 16.01 19.88
N GLY A 137 5.12 15.56 18.99
CA GLY A 137 6.51 15.27 19.32
C GLY A 137 6.66 13.95 20.08
N THR A 138 5.71 13.01 19.93
CA THR A 138 5.80 11.68 20.53
C THR A 138 5.65 10.55 19.51
N VAL A 139 6.38 9.47 19.74
CA VAL A 139 6.05 8.15 19.21
C VAL A 139 5.44 7.34 20.36
N LYS A 140 4.31 6.69 20.12
CA LYS A 140 3.59 5.90 21.14
C LYS A 140 3.61 4.43 20.76
N CYS A 141 3.87 3.56 21.73
CA CYS A 141 3.73 2.12 21.61
C CYS A 141 2.45 1.66 22.32
N TRP A 142 1.66 0.85 21.64
CA TRP A 142 0.37 0.32 22.08
C TRP A 142 0.46 -1.20 22.18
N ASP A 143 0.10 -1.75 23.34
CA ASP A 143 -0.10 -3.20 23.47
C ASP A 143 -1.56 -3.52 23.15
N ILE A 144 -1.81 -4.13 22.00
CA ILE A 144 -3.17 -4.35 21.51
C ILE A 144 -3.93 -5.43 22.29
N ARG A 145 -3.25 -6.16 23.17
CA ARG A 145 -3.89 -7.13 24.09
C ARG A 145 -4.52 -6.43 25.28
N LEU A 146 -4.08 -5.21 25.57
CA LEU A 146 -4.60 -4.42 26.68
C LEU A 146 -5.76 -3.55 26.17
N ALA A 147 -6.94 -3.68 26.78
CA ALA A 147 -8.11 -2.84 26.50
C ALA A 147 -7.99 -1.42 27.12
N THR A 148 -6.78 -0.89 27.20
CA THR A 148 -6.46 0.42 27.79
C THR A 148 -6.27 1.46 26.70
N GLN A 149 -6.66 2.70 26.98
CA GLN A 149 -6.41 3.85 26.12
C GLN A 149 -5.06 4.53 26.42
N LYS A 150 -4.26 3.94 27.29
CA LYS A 150 -2.91 4.44 27.61
C LYS A 150 -1.88 3.70 26.78
N ALA A 151 -0.97 4.44 26.18
CA ALA A 151 0.21 3.87 25.55
C ALA A 151 1.03 3.05 26.57
N ALA A 152 1.55 1.92 26.13
CA ALA A 152 2.44 1.08 26.92
C ALA A 152 3.81 1.76 27.13
N GLN A 153 4.29 2.48 26.11
CA GLN A 153 5.48 3.32 26.17
C GLN A 153 5.27 4.61 25.37
N VAL A 154 5.92 5.70 25.79
CA VAL A 154 5.91 6.98 25.09
C VAL A 154 7.34 7.47 24.91
N PHE A 155 7.74 7.64 23.65
CA PHE A 155 9.05 8.14 23.24
C PHE A 155 8.90 9.64 22.97
N HIS A 156 9.60 10.46 23.73
CA HIS A 156 9.51 11.92 23.60
C HIS A 156 10.65 12.44 22.73
N GLY A 157 10.32 13.32 21.79
CA GLY A 157 11.28 14.15 21.10
C GLY A 157 11.77 15.32 21.93
N TYR A 158 12.62 16.15 21.31
CA TYR A 158 13.04 17.41 21.89
C TYR A 158 11.90 18.44 21.88
N PRO A 159 11.96 19.46 22.75
CA PRO A 159 11.02 20.58 22.71
C PRO A 159 10.97 21.16 21.30
N SER A 160 9.75 21.41 20.80
CA SER A 160 9.43 21.88 19.44
C SER A 160 9.43 20.83 18.32
N ASN A 161 9.82 19.58 18.56
CA ASN A 161 9.74 18.55 17.53
C ASN A 161 8.28 18.25 17.14
N VAL A 162 8.03 18.23 15.83
CA VAL A 162 6.74 17.83 15.24
C VAL A 162 7.01 16.63 14.32
N PHE A 163 6.63 15.42 14.72
CA PHE A 163 6.91 14.22 13.92
C PHE A 163 5.91 14.03 12.78
N ILE A 164 6.43 14.01 11.56
CA ILE A 164 5.66 13.87 10.31
C ILE A 164 5.98 12.58 9.55
N SER A 165 6.98 11.82 10.01
CA SER A 165 7.28 10.46 9.55
C SER A 165 7.95 9.65 10.65
N PHE A 166 7.87 8.33 10.59
CA PHE A 166 8.67 7.44 11.43
C PHE A 166 8.71 6.02 10.86
N ASP A 167 9.64 5.23 11.36
CA ASP A 167 9.66 3.78 11.15
C ASP A 167 10.38 3.07 12.32
N ILE A 168 10.25 1.74 12.39
CA ILE A 168 10.97 0.87 13.32
C ILE A 168 11.80 -0.15 12.54
N ASN A 169 13.04 -0.39 12.96
CA ASN A 169 13.92 -1.29 12.21
C ASN A 169 13.47 -2.76 12.29
N CYS A 170 13.94 -3.58 11.36
CA CYS A 170 13.54 -4.99 11.25
C CYS A 170 13.93 -5.87 12.47
N SER A 171 14.71 -5.33 13.41
CA SER A 171 15.06 -5.99 14.68
C SER A 171 14.19 -5.56 15.87
N ASP A 172 13.27 -4.62 15.68
CA ASP A 172 12.46 -3.97 16.72
C ASP A 172 13.30 -3.34 17.85
N LEU A 173 14.48 -2.83 17.53
CA LEU A 173 15.39 -2.22 18.50
C LEU A 173 15.47 -0.71 18.37
N ILE A 174 15.38 -0.19 17.14
CA ILE A 174 15.57 1.24 16.88
C ILE A 174 14.32 1.81 16.22
N ILE A 175 13.81 2.90 16.79
CA ILE A 175 12.79 3.75 16.19
C ILE A 175 13.50 4.98 15.64
N CYS A 176 13.10 5.43 14.45
CA CYS A 176 13.54 6.71 13.89
C CYS A 176 12.31 7.51 13.47
N ALA A 177 12.27 8.80 13.82
CA ALA A 177 11.20 9.73 13.43
C ALA A 177 11.76 11.03 12.85
N GLY A 178 11.09 11.53 11.82
CA GLY A 178 11.48 12.69 11.04
C GLY A 178 10.59 13.87 11.40
N THR A 179 11.18 15.06 11.50
CA THR A 179 10.46 16.27 11.90
C THR A 179 10.04 17.15 10.73
N GLU A 180 9.00 17.96 10.95
CA GLU A 180 8.83 19.22 10.22
C GLU A 180 10.03 20.14 10.51
N LYS A 181 10.34 21.03 9.58
CA LYS A 181 11.32 22.08 9.76
C LYS A 181 10.78 23.10 10.75
N VAL A 182 11.52 23.29 11.85
CA VAL A 182 11.22 24.34 12.83
C VAL A 182 12.36 25.33 12.84
N GLU A 183 12.05 26.58 12.50
CA GLU A 183 13.04 27.65 12.30
C GLU A 183 14.06 27.33 11.20
N GLN A 184 15.23 26.83 11.58
CA GLN A 184 16.30 26.42 10.65
C GLN A 184 16.66 24.94 10.79
N ASP A 185 16.11 24.24 11.77
CA ASP A 185 16.54 22.90 12.10
C ASP A 185 15.51 21.86 11.63
N THR A 186 16.02 20.72 11.20
CA THR A 186 15.23 19.54 10.85
C THR A 186 15.98 18.32 11.38
N PHE A 187 15.27 17.36 11.95
CA PHE A 187 15.89 16.25 12.66
C PHE A 187 15.37 14.89 12.19
N LEU A 188 16.28 13.92 12.12
CA LEU A 188 15.96 12.51 12.34
C LEU A 188 16.29 12.20 13.80
N VAL A 189 15.32 11.71 14.56
CA VAL A 189 15.46 11.43 16.00
C VAL A 189 15.37 9.93 16.22
N PHE A 190 16.26 9.38 17.06
CA PHE A 190 16.39 7.94 17.27
C PHE A 190 16.06 7.56 18.72
N TRP A 191 15.45 6.39 18.93
CA TRP A 191 15.20 5.82 20.26
C TRP A 191 15.46 4.31 20.29
N ASP A 192 15.74 3.79 21.48
CA ASP A 192 15.71 2.35 21.75
C ASP A 192 14.26 1.91 22.03
N ALA A 193 13.72 1.06 21.16
CA ALA A 193 12.34 0.61 21.21
C ALA A 193 12.00 -0.27 22.44
N ARG A 194 13.02 -0.83 23.11
CA ARG A 194 12.84 -1.68 24.29
C ARG A 194 12.43 -0.90 25.53
N GLY A 195 12.70 0.40 25.53
CA GLY A 195 12.52 1.28 26.68
C GLY A 195 13.49 0.99 27.83
N SER A 196 13.57 1.94 28.74
CA SER A 196 14.45 1.93 29.91
C SER A 196 13.81 1.09 31.00
N THR A 197 14.23 -0.17 31.12
CA THR A 197 13.71 -1.14 32.11
C THR A 197 13.98 -0.79 33.58
N GLY A 198 14.43 0.43 33.90
CA GLY A 198 14.89 0.84 35.23
C GLY A 198 14.37 2.19 35.74
N SER A 199 13.61 2.96 34.96
CA SER A 199 13.07 4.25 35.40
C SER A 199 11.59 4.12 35.76
N ALA A 200 11.17 4.75 36.87
CA ALA A 200 9.76 4.86 37.26
C ALA A 200 8.94 5.76 36.30
N SER A 201 9.60 6.33 35.29
CA SER A 201 8.99 7.12 34.23
C SER A 201 8.70 6.26 33.01
N THR A 202 7.49 6.36 32.45
CA THR A 202 7.09 5.73 31.18
C THR A 202 7.58 6.51 29.95
N THR A 203 8.60 7.35 30.12
CA THR A 203 9.09 8.31 29.13
C THR A 203 10.50 7.93 28.72
N GLU A 204 10.69 7.67 27.43
CA GLU A 204 12.01 7.35 26.87
C GLU A 204 12.64 8.59 26.23
N GLU A 205 13.89 8.87 26.59
CA GLU A 205 14.69 9.93 26.00
C GLU A 205 15.32 9.45 24.67
N PRO A 206 15.55 10.36 23.70
CA PRO A 206 16.24 10.02 22.46
C PRO A 206 17.65 9.49 22.68
N LEU A 207 18.07 8.52 21.84
CA LEU A 207 19.45 8.06 21.71
C LEU A 207 20.35 9.13 21.08
N GLY A 208 19.80 9.93 20.17
CA GLY A 208 20.52 10.95 19.42
C GLY A 208 19.69 11.49 18.26
N VAL A 209 20.29 12.41 17.51
CA VAL A 209 19.69 13.02 16.32
C VAL A 209 20.70 13.13 15.18
N TYR A 210 20.20 13.11 13.96
CA TYR A 210 20.87 13.67 12.79
C TYR A 210 20.18 14.99 12.44
N SER A 211 20.96 16.06 12.28
CA SER A 211 20.47 17.44 12.16
C SER A 211 21.02 18.20 10.96
N GLU A 212 21.98 17.62 10.22
CA GLU A 212 22.71 18.33 9.16
C GLU A 212 22.43 17.75 7.75
N SER A 213 21.76 16.61 7.67
CA SER A 213 21.53 15.88 6.41
C SER A 213 20.36 16.40 5.57
N HIS A 214 19.37 17.06 6.19
CA HIS A 214 18.21 17.61 5.50
C HIS A 214 17.98 19.07 5.88
N ASN A 215 17.57 19.88 4.91
CA ASN A 215 17.33 21.31 5.10
C ASN A 215 15.84 21.67 5.21
N ASP A 216 14.95 20.68 5.06
CA ASP A 216 13.50 20.85 5.05
C ASP A 216 12.82 19.55 5.50
N ASP A 217 11.51 19.60 5.75
CA ASP A 217 10.66 18.53 6.30
C ASP A 217 11.09 17.10 5.91
N VAL A 218 11.31 16.21 6.90
CA VAL A 218 11.61 14.79 6.65
C VAL A 218 10.31 14.01 6.48
N THR A 219 9.85 13.93 5.23
CA THR A 219 8.53 13.43 4.86
C THR A 219 8.40 11.91 4.97
N LYS A 220 9.51 11.17 4.88
CA LYS A 220 9.53 9.72 5.05
C LYS A 220 10.81 9.20 5.65
N ILE A 221 10.65 8.13 6.42
CA ILE A 221 11.71 7.26 6.92
C ILE A 221 11.31 5.83 6.59
N CYS A 222 12.25 5.04 6.11
CA CYS A 222 12.05 3.63 5.84
C CYS A 222 13.31 2.84 6.20
N PHE A 223 13.22 2.00 7.22
CA PHE A 223 14.30 1.08 7.54
C PHE A 223 14.43 0.00 6.47
N HIS A 224 15.65 -0.44 6.25
CA HIS A 224 15.92 -1.54 5.35
C HIS A 224 15.27 -2.82 5.91
N PRO A 225 14.57 -3.61 5.07
CA PRO A 225 13.74 -4.73 5.54
C PRO A 225 14.54 -5.90 6.15
N VAL A 226 15.80 -6.07 5.74
CA VAL A 226 16.70 -7.15 6.24
C VAL A 226 17.88 -6.65 7.10
N LYS A 227 18.44 -5.47 6.81
CA LYS A 227 19.66 -4.94 7.45
C LYS A 227 19.27 -3.89 8.50
N PRO A 228 19.31 -4.19 9.81
CA PRO A 228 18.72 -3.34 10.86
C PRO A 228 19.42 -2.00 11.06
N SER A 229 20.62 -1.80 10.50
CA SER A 229 21.37 -0.56 10.59
C SER A 229 21.19 0.37 9.40
N LEU A 230 20.53 -0.08 8.32
CA LEU A 230 20.31 0.77 7.16
C LEU A 230 18.94 1.44 7.23
N VAL A 231 18.92 2.74 6.99
CA VAL A 231 17.70 3.55 6.92
C VAL A 231 17.79 4.53 5.77
N VAL A 232 16.67 4.73 5.06
CA VAL A 232 16.54 5.77 4.05
C VAL A 232 15.57 6.83 4.54
N SER A 233 15.90 8.10 4.33
CA SER A 233 15.02 9.24 4.56
C SER A 233 14.79 10.02 3.29
N GLY A 234 13.61 10.61 3.16
CA GLY A 234 13.25 11.54 2.09
C GLY A 234 12.75 12.85 2.67
N SER A 235 13.02 13.95 1.98
CA SER A 235 12.65 15.30 2.43
C SER A 235 12.03 16.17 1.32
N THR A 236 11.32 17.21 1.74
CA THR A 236 10.85 18.28 0.84
C THR A 236 11.99 19.06 0.18
N ASP A 237 13.22 18.96 0.69
CA ASP A 237 14.42 19.54 0.07
C ASP A 237 14.84 18.85 -1.25
N GLY A 238 14.19 17.74 -1.60
CA GLY A 238 14.44 16.96 -2.81
C GLY A 238 15.56 15.94 -2.68
N LEU A 239 16.07 15.72 -1.47
CA LEU A 239 17.09 14.73 -1.20
C LEU A 239 16.49 13.45 -0.61
N VAL A 240 17.14 12.35 -0.95
CA VAL A 240 16.94 11.03 -0.39
C VAL A 240 18.28 10.56 0.16
N ASN A 241 18.39 10.46 1.49
CA ASN A 241 19.63 10.10 2.16
C ASN A 241 19.56 8.66 2.68
N VAL A 242 20.66 7.92 2.51
CA VAL A 242 20.84 6.57 3.03
C VAL A 242 21.86 6.60 4.14
N PHE A 243 21.53 6.04 5.30
CA PHE A 243 22.42 5.99 6.46
C PHE A 243 22.70 4.56 6.92
N ASP A 244 23.93 4.33 7.42
CA ASP A 244 24.29 3.22 8.29
C ASP A 244 24.39 3.71 9.74
N ILE A 245 23.35 3.46 10.54
CA ILE A 245 23.24 3.96 11.92
C ILE A 245 24.13 3.21 12.92
N ASN A 246 24.99 2.29 12.46
CA ASN A 246 26.03 1.67 13.27
C ASN A 246 27.32 2.52 13.38
N LYS A 247 27.33 3.71 12.77
CA LYS A 247 28.48 4.62 12.76
C LYS A 247 28.39 5.62 13.91
N ASP A 248 29.54 6.15 14.30
CA ASP A 248 29.67 6.95 15.53
C ASP A 248 29.04 8.35 15.43
N ASN A 249 28.89 8.89 14.21
CA ASN A 249 28.34 10.22 13.96
C ASN A 249 27.57 10.26 12.63
N GLU A 250 26.85 11.36 12.39
CA GLU A 250 26.02 11.58 11.20
C GLU A 250 26.81 11.55 9.88
N ASP A 251 27.96 12.25 9.83
CA ASP A 251 28.80 12.31 8.62
C ASP A 251 29.30 10.93 8.20
N ASP A 252 29.76 10.12 9.16
CA ASP A 252 30.21 8.75 8.91
C ASP A 252 29.04 7.80 8.62
N ALA A 253 27.85 8.10 9.14
CA ALA A 253 26.63 7.33 8.90
C ALA A 253 26.09 7.54 7.49
N LEU A 254 26.27 8.72 6.89
CA LEU A 254 25.75 9.04 5.56
C LEU A 254 26.46 8.22 4.48
N VAL A 255 25.74 7.22 3.94
CA VAL A 255 26.23 6.32 2.89
C VAL A 255 26.07 6.95 1.50
N SER A 256 24.94 7.59 1.23
CA SER A 256 24.65 8.18 -0.07
C SER A 256 23.56 9.24 0.02
N THR A 257 23.63 10.22 -0.88
CA THR A 257 22.60 11.24 -1.10
C THR A 257 22.16 11.20 -2.56
N CYS A 258 20.89 10.88 -2.78
CA CYS A 258 20.27 10.88 -4.11
C CYS A 258 19.34 12.08 -4.25
N ASN A 259 19.34 12.74 -5.41
CA ASN A 259 18.55 13.95 -5.65
C ASN A 259 17.40 13.66 -6.62
N SER A 260 16.16 13.89 -6.18
CA SER A 260 14.95 13.78 -7.02
C SER A 260 14.62 15.06 -7.80
N ASP A 261 15.31 16.17 -7.51
CA ASP A 261 15.05 17.56 -7.91
C ASP A 261 13.65 18.09 -7.58
N SER A 262 12.89 17.38 -6.74
CA SER A 262 11.56 17.79 -6.28
C SER A 262 11.23 17.15 -4.94
N SER A 263 10.30 17.76 -4.22
CA SER A 263 9.89 17.41 -2.86
C SER A 263 9.45 15.94 -2.75
N VAL A 264 10.15 15.16 -1.92
CA VAL A 264 9.93 13.71 -1.78
C VAL A 264 8.66 13.43 -0.98
N SER A 265 7.79 12.54 -1.47
CA SER A 265 6.54 12.12 -0.83
C SER A 265 6.59 10.67 -0.33
N PHE A 266 7.36 9.82 -1.00
CA PHE A 266 7.54 8.40 -0.67
C PHE A 266 8.97 7.95 -0.92
N VAL A 267 9.49 7.03 -0.10
CA VAL A 267 10.76 6.32 -0.35
C VAL A 267 10.58 4.85 -0.06
N GLY A 268 11.34 3.99 -0.74
CA GLY A 268 11.33 2.56 -0.46
C GLY A 268 12.57 1.84 -0.99
N TRP A 269 12.76 0.63 -0.47
CA TRP A 269 13.83 -0.27 -0.89
C TRP A 269 13.35 -1.24 -1.97
N SER A 270 14.26 -1.62 -2.87
CA SER A 270 13.98 -2.53 -3.98
C SER A 270 15.24 -3.27 -4.44
N GLY A 271 15.08 -4.17 -5.41
CA GLY A 271 16.18 -4.94 -5.98
C GLY A 271 16.61 -6.11 -5.08
N LYS A 272 17.40 -7.02 -5.66
CA LYS A 272 17.87 -8.19 -4.93
C LYS A 272 18.68 -7.75 -3.71
N GLY A 273 18.39 -8.35 -2.56
CA GLY A 273 19.03 -7.98 -1.30
C GLY A 273 18.70 -6.55 -0.82
N TYR A 274 17.73 -5.88 -1.44
CA TYR A 274 17.33 -4.50 -1.17
C TYR A 274 18.48 -3.50 -1.35
N GLU A 275 19.27 -3.68 -2.41
CA GLU A 275 20.43 -2.84 -2.73
C GLU A 275 20.07 -1.62 -3.62
N GLN A 276 18.79 -1.43 -3.91
CA GLN A 276 18.29 -0.31 -4.70
C GLN A 276 17.28 0.49 -3.87
N ILE A 277 17.19 1.79 -4.14
CA ILE A 277 16.19 2.66 -3.51
C ILE A 277 15.41 3.40 -4.58
N TYR A 278 14.16 3.72 -4.29
CA TYR A 278 13.34 4.56 -5.14
C TYR A 278 12.62 5.61 -4.31
N CYS A 279 12.21 6.69 -4.97
CA CYS A 279 11.33 7.67 -4.38
C CYS A 279 10.23 8.09 -5.34
N MET A 280 9.19 8.66 -4.74
CA MET A 280 8.15 9.42 -5.43
C MET A 280 8.17 10.83 -4.89
N THR A 281 7.73 11.78 -5.71
CA THR A 281 7.67 13.20 -5.33
C THR A 281 6.23 13.68 -5.20
N HIS A 282 6.03 14.86 -4.63
CA HIS A 282 4.71 15.49 -4.46
C HIS A 282 4.12 16.06 -5.77
N ASP A 283 4.91 16.09 -6.83
CA ASP A 283 4.52 16.44 -8.20
C ASP A 283 4.46 15.23 -9.12
N GLU A 284 4.35 14.03 -8.54
CA GLU A 284 4.11 12.74 -9.21
C GLU A 284 5.29 12.26 -10.06
N GLY A 285 6.49 12.76 -9.80
CA GLY A 285 7.74 12.22 -10.30
C GLY A 285 8.13 10.91 -9.61
N PHE A 286 8.99 10.14 -10.28
CA PHE A 286 9.53 8.88 -9.80
C PHE A 286 11.02 8.78 -10.13
N CYS A 287 11.83 8.40 -9.14
CA CYS A 287 13.26 8.18 -9.32
C CYS A 287 13.67 6.84 -8.70
N TRP A 288 14.60 6.14 -9.35
CA TRP A 288 15.09 4.83 -8.93
C TRP A 288 16.61 4.75 -9.10
N TRP A 289 17.31 4.27 -8.07
CA TRP A 289 18.76 4.23 -7.99
C TRP A 289 19.28 2.88 -7.50
N ASP A 290 20.44 2.48 -8.01
CA ASP A 290 21.20 1.29 -7.62
C ASP A 290 22.38 1.68 -6.72
N LEU A 291 22.31 1.31 -5.45
CA LEU A 291 23.36 1.60 -4.47
C LEU A 291 24.58 0.69 -4.64
N ALA A 292 24.45 -0.43 -5.37
CA ALA A 292 25.60 -1.28 -5.68
C ALA A 292 26.62 -0.58 -6.60
N GLN A 293 26.21 0.50 -7.29
CA GLN A 293 27.07 1.26 -8.19
C GLN A 293 27.83 2.41 -7.51
N LEU A 294 27.65 2.64 -6.20
CA LEU A 294 28.26 3.78 -5.48
C LEU A 294 29.79 3.84 -5.61
N ASP A 295 30.46 2.68 -5.58
CA ASP A 295 31.91 2.56 -5.70
C ASP A 295 32.39 2.32 -7.15
N THR A 296 31.51 2.53 -8.13
CA THR A 296 31.77 2.25 -9.55
C THR A 296 31.70 3.52 -10.40
N GLU A 297 32.17 3.42 -11.65
CA GLU A 297 32.04 4.50 -12.65
C GLU A 297 30.66 4.50 -13.34
N ALA A 298 29.79 3.53 -13.05
CA ALA A 298 28.47 3.45 -13.67
C ALA A 298 27.50 4.45 -13.02
N PRO A 299 26.55 5.01 -13.80
CA PRO A 299 25.54 5.87 -13.20
C PRO A 299 24.67 5.08 -12.23
N ILE A 300 24.48 5.62 -11.02
CA ILE A 300 23.62 5.00 -10.00
C ILE A 300 22.13 5.06 -10.40
N THR A 301 21.72 6.02 -11.23
CA THR A 301 20.30 6.20 -11.61
C THR A 301 19.87 5.13 -12.61
N LEU A 302 18.86 4.35 -12.22
CA LEU A 302 18.24 3.31 -13.05
C LEU A 302 17.10 3.86 -13.91
N LEU A 303 16.23 4.68 -13.32
CA LEU A 303 15.10 5.29 -14.00
C LEU A 303 14.78 6.65 -13.37
N ARG A 304 14.43 7.61 -14.21
CA ARG A 304 13.85 8.88 -13.79
C ARG A 304 12.67 9.25 -14.67
N VAL A 305 11.54 9.51 -14.04
CA VAL A 305 10.28 9.94 -14.66
C VAL A 305 9.86 11.25 -14.01
N LEU A 306 9.71 12.30 -14.80
CA LEU A 306 9.37 13.64 -14.28
C LEU A 306 7.91 13.73 -13.83
N ASP A 307 7.00 13.07 -14.56
CA ASP A 307 5.58 12.97 -14.20
C ASP A 307 5.08 11.58 -14.61
N ALA A 308 4.76 10.75 -13.64
CA ALA A 308 4.27 9.39 -13.86
C ALA A 308 2.88 9.39 -14.55
N ARG A 309 2.09 10.46 -14.41
CA ARG A 309 0.76 10.58 -15.02
C ARG A 309 0.83 10.66 -16.54
N ASP A 310 1.87 11.32 -17.04
CA ASP A 310 2.15 11.42 -18.47
C ASP A 310 2.87 10.18 -19.02
N ALA A 311 3.68 9.53 -18.18
CA ALA A 311 4.48 8.38 -18.59
C ALA A 311 3.67 7.08 -18.71
N VAL A 312 2.65 6.89 -17.88
CA VAL A 312 1.82 5.68 -17.89
C VAL A 312 0.72 5.83 -18.94
N CYS A 313 0.86 5.11 -20.07
CA CYS A 313 -0.14 5.13 -21.12
C CYS A 313 -1.41 4.35 -20.73
N MET A 314 -2.58 5.01 -20.80
CA MET A 314 -3.88 4.42 -20.45
C MET A 314 -4.93 4.79 -21.51
N GLU A 315 -5.69 3.81 -22.02
CA GLU A 315 -6.67 4.06 -23.09
C GLU A 315 -7.98 4.70 -22.61
N ASN A 316 -8.44 4.38 -21.38
CA ASN A 316 -9.77 4.75 -20.88
C ASN A 316 -9.76 5.21 -19.40
N SER A 317 -8.61 5.62 -18.88
CA SER A 317 -8.45 6.11 -17.50
C SER A 317 -7.37 7.18 -17.46
N SER A 318 -7.30 7.92 -16.35
CA SER A 318 -6.16 8.73 -15.98
C SER A 318 -5.45 8.12 -14.79
N LEU A 319 -4.19 8.52 -14.59
CA LEU A 319 -3.49 8.40 -13.32
C LEU A 319 -3.50 9.79 -12.69
N ASP A 320 -4.08 9.95 -11.51
CA ASP A 320 -4.15 11.25 -10.84
C ASP A 320 -2.99 11.42 -9.84
N TYR A 321 -2.56 10.34 -9.19
CA TYR A 321 -1.51 10.34 -8.17
C TYR A 321 -0.85 8.96 -8.00
N LEU A 322 0.34 8.95 -7.41
CA LEU A 322 0.99 7.76 -6.86
C LEU A 322 0.73 7.66 -5.35
N VAL A 323 0.66 6.43 -4.84
CA VAL A 323 0.47 6.12 -3.41
C VAL A 323 1.75 5.60 -2.77
N GLY A 324 2.48 4.74 -3.47
CA GLY A 324 3.71 4.11 -2.98
C GLY A 324 4.11 2.91 -3.83
N GLY A 325 5.15 2.18 -3.42
CA GLY A 325 5.63 1.00 -4.16
C GLY A 325 5.88 -0.22 -3.26
N VAL A 326 6.03 -1.38 -3.89
CA VAL A 326 6.43 -2.63 -3.26
C VAL A 326 7.37 -3.40 -4.19
N TYR A 327 8.48 -3.87 -3.65
CA TYR A 327 9.37 -4.77 -4.37
C TYR A 327 8.92 -6.22 -4.14
N HIS A 328 8.70 -6.95 -5.22
CA HIS A 328 8.32 -8.35 -5.21
C HIS A 328 9.57 -9.22 -5.40
N GLU A 329 10.08 -9.81 -4.32
CA GLU A 329 11.34 -10.55 -4.32
C GLU A 329 11.36 -11.73 -5.31
N GLU A 330 10.29 -12.54 -5.36
CA GLU A 330 10.24 -13.72 -6.25
C GLU A 330 10.19 -13.34 -7.74
N ALA A 331 9.60 -12.18 -8.04
CA ALA A 331 9.47 -11.65 -9.40
C ALA A 331 10.72 -10.92 -9.85
N ASP A 332 11.51 -10.46 -8.88
CA ASP A 332 12.53 -9.42 -9.06
C ASP A 332 11.95 -8.20 -9.80
N ARG A 333 10.83 -7.66 -9.28
CA ARG A 333 10.11 -6.53 -9.88
C ARG A 333 9.65 -5.52 -8.84
N LEU A 334 9.81 -4.24 -9.17
CA LEU A 334 9.23 -3.14 -8.43
C LEU A 334 7.84 -2.83 -9.01
N LEU A 335 6.83 -2.85 -8.15
CA LEU A 335 5.46 -2.50 -8.48
C LEU A 335 5.11 -1.18 -7.78
N LEU A 336 4.51 -0.26 -8.51
CA LEU A 336 3.98 1.00 -7.99
C LEU A 336 2.46 0.91 -7.92
N VAL A 337 1.89 1.53 -6.91
CA VAL A 337 0.45 1.70 -6.74
C VAL A 337 0.14 3.17 -6.92
N GLY A 338 -0.76 3.46 -7.85
CA GLY A 338 -1.34 4.77 -8.05
C GLY A 338 -2.85 4.70 -8.11
N GLY A 339 -3.51 5.80 -8.44
CA GLY A 339 -4.96 5.77 -8.55
C GLY A 339 -5.57 7.05 -9.08
N THR A 340 -6.90 7.11 -8.97
CA THR A 340 -7.71 8.27 -9.30
C THR A 340 -8.39 8.82 -8.06
N SER A 341 -8.76 10.09 -8.10
CA SER A 341 -9.59 10.75 -7.09
C SER A 341 -10.97 10.08 -6.93
N ALA A 342 -11.43 9.36 -7.96
CA ALA A 342 -12.67 8.57 -7.94
C ALA A 342 -12.56 7.22 -7.21
N GLY A 343 -11.35 6.80 -6.80
CA GLY A 343 -11.11 5.56 -6.06
C GLY A 343 -10.75 4.33 -6.90
N ASN A 344 -10.43 4.50 -8.19
CA ASN A 344 -9.74 3.43 -8.92
C ASN A 344 -8.28 3.34 -8.46
N ILE A 345 -7.77 2.12 -8.37
CA ILE A 345 -6.38 1.81 -8.04
C ILE A 345 -5.71 1.27 -9.30
N HIS A 346 -4.53 1.78 -9.63
CA HIS A 346 -3.71 1.34 -10.75
C HIS A 346 -2.46 0.64 -10.22
N LEU A 347 -2.19 -0.55 -10.74
CA LEU A 347 -0.98 -1.33 -10.47
C LEU A 347 -0.05 -1.14 -11.66
N ILE A 348 1.15 -0.66 -11.39
CA ILE A 348 2.10 -0.21 -12.41
C ILE A 348 3.41 -0.98 -12.22
N SER A 349 3.90 -1.64 -13.26
CA SER A 349 5.19 -2.31 -13.27
C SER A 349 6.28 -1.31 -13.61
N CYS A 350 7.35 -1.30 -12.83
CA CYS A 350 8.53 -0.48 -13.03
C CYS A 350 9.68 -1.34 -13.55
N GLY A 351 10.16 -1.00 -14.74
CA GLY A 351 11.40 -1.55 -15.32
C GLY A 351 12.34 -0.41 -15.72
N THR A 352 13.57 -0.75 -16.10
CA THR A 352 14.54 0.25 -16.62
C THR A 352 14.05 0.97 -17.87
N ASP A 353 13.11 0.35 -18.60
CA ASP A 353 12.56 0.87 -19.84
C ASP A 353 11.38 1.83 -19.61
N GLY A 354 10.91 1.96 -18.37
CA GLY A 354 9.84 2.87 -17.98
C GLY A 354 8.76 2.26 -17.10
N LEU A 355 7.65 2.97 -17.00
CA LEU A 355 6.47 2.59 -16.22
C LEU A 355 5.39 2.02 -17.14
N SER A 356 4.79 0.89 -16.76
CA SER A 356 3.75 0.24 -17.56
C SER A 356 2.57 -0.17 -16.70
N LEU A 357 1.34 0.08 -17.18
CA LEU A 357 0.13 -0.33 -16.47
C LEU A 357 -0.04 -1.85 -16.53
N VAL A 358 -0.16 -2.49 -15.37
CA VAL A 358 -0.46 -3.93 -15.25
C VAL A 358 -1.96 -4.16 -15.14
N GLY A 359 -2.63 -3.37 -14.31
CA GLY A 359 -4.06 -3.59 -14.05
C GLY A 359 -4.70 -2.47 -13.27
N THR A 360 -6.03 -2.45 -13.31
CA THR A 360 -6.86 -1.47 -12.60
C THR A 360 -7.87 -2.19 -11.72
N LEU A 361 -7.91 -1.80 -10.44
CA LEU A 361 -8.92 -2.26 -9.48
C LEU A 361 -9.97 -1.15 -9.32
N SER A 362 -11.21 -1.47 -9.69
CA SER A 362 -12.34 -0.53 -9.71
C SER A 362 -13.51 -1.02 -8.86
N GLY A 363 -14.42 -0.10 -8.52
CA GLY A 363 -15.63 -0.41 -7.76
C GLY A 363 -15.40 -0.73 -6.27
N GLY A 364 -14.16 -0.54 -5.80
CA GLY A 364 -13.78 -0.64 -4.40
C GLY A 364 -14.02 0.67 -3.68
N HIS A 365 -13.06 1.58 -3.77
CA HIS A 365 -13.12 2.86 -3.10
C HIS A 365 -14.00 3.86 -3.86
N SER A 366 -14.51 4.85 -3.13
CA SER A 366 -15.28 5.98 -3.69
C SER A 366 -14.57 7.32 -3.59
N ALA A 367 -13.30 7.32 -3.15
CA ALA A 367 -12.46 8.49 -2.96
C ALA A 367 -10.98 8.08 -3.05
N THR A 368 -10.08 9.05 -2.89
CA THR A 368 -8.62 8.88 -2.90
C THR A 368 -8.17 7.74 -1.98
N VAL A 369 -7.38 6.81 -2.52
CA VAL A 369 -6.68 5.77 -1.74
C VAL A 369 -5.40 6.37 -1.20
N ARG A 370 -5.17 6.25 0.12
CA ARG A 370 -4.06 6.91 0.82
C ARG A 370 -2.97 5.95 1.24
N SER A 371 -3.30 4.68 1.46
CA SER A 371 -2.33 3.67 1.85
C SER A 371 -2.75 2.29 1.38
N PHE A 372 -1.76 1.44 1.20
CA PHE A 372 -1.93 0.05 0.87
C PHE A 372 -0.91 -0.80 1.60
N CYS A 373 -1.22 -2.07 1.82
CA CYS A 373 -0.28 -3.06 2.31
C CYS A 373 -0.41 -4.32 1.46
N TRP A 374 0.67 -4.70 0.80
CA TRP A 374 0.74 -5.91 0.00
C TRP A 374 1.25 -7.06 0.86
N ASN A 375 0.48 -8.15 0.97
CA ASN A 375 0.99 -9.40 1.51
C ASN A 375 1.43 -10.31 0.37
N LEU A 376 2.74 -10.45 0.19
CA LEU A 376 3.36 -11.34 -0.79
C LEU A 376 2.97 -12.81 -0.57
N ALA A 377 2.89 -13.27 0.68
CA ALA A 377 2.66 -14.69 1.00
C ALA A 377 1.22 -15.16 0.72
N GLU A 378 0.25 -14.25 0.78
CA GLU A 378 -1.17 -14.55 0.52
C GLU A 378 -1.69 -13.91 -0.78
N GLU A 379 -0.79 -13.26 -1.54
CA GLU A 379 -1.09 -12.53 -2.77
C GLU A 379 -2.29 -11.57 -2.60
N SER A 380 -2.40 -10.97 -1.41
CA SER A 380 -3.55 -10.16 -1.02
C SER A 380 -3.15 -8.71 -0.83
N LEU A 381 -3.99 -7.81 -1.29
CA LEU A 381 -3.79 -6.37 -1.12
C LEU A 381 -4.81 -5.82 -0.12
N LEU A 382 -4.33 -5.04 0.84
CA LEU A 382 -5.18 -4.20 1.68
C LEU A 382 -5.06 -2.75 1.20
N THR A 383 -6.19 -2.04 1.11
CA THR A 383 -6.21 -0.63 0.74
C THR A 383 -7.14 0.17 1.65
N GLY A 384 -6.77 1.41 1.92
CA GLY A 384 -7.57 2.35 2.69
C GLY A 384 -7.40 3.77 2.19
N GLY A 385 -8.44 4.58 2.39
CA GLY A 385 -8.47 5.93 1.85
C GLY A 385 -9.45 6.87 2.53
N GLU A 386 -9.82 7.91 1.80
CA GLU A 386 -10.66 9.02 2.27
C GLU A 386 -12.14 8.65 2.38
N ASP A 387 -12.55 7.52 1.83
CA ASP A 387 -13.90 6.98 1.99
C ASP A 387 -14.13 6.24 3.33
N ALA A 388 -13.12 6.26 4.21
CA ALA A 388 -13.13 5.60 5.51
C ALA A 388 -13.35 4.07 5.43
N GLN A 389 -13.05 3.45 4.28
CA GLN A 389 -13.16 2.00 4.09
C GLN A 389 -11.78 1.35 4.05
N LEU A 390 -11.68 0.18 4.68
CA LEU A 390 -10.57 -0.75 4.52
C LEU A 390 -11.07 -1.88 3.62
N LEU A 391 -10.39 -2.13 2.52
CA LEU A 391 -10.75 -3.16 1.55
C LEU A 391 -9.65 -4.22 1.48
N LEU A 392 -10.06 -5.48 1.40
CA LEU A 392 -9.17 -6.62 1.17
C LEU A 392 -9.46 -7.17 -0.23
N TRP A 393 -8.42 -7.21 -1.05
CA TRP A 393 -8.44 -7.74 -2.40
C TRP A 393 -7.72 -9.09 -2.40
N LYS A 394 -8.35 -10.13 -2.96
CA LYS A 394 -7.74 -11.46 -3.13
C LYS A 394 -7.95 -11.94 -4.58
N PRO A 395 -7.04 -12.75 -5.14
CA PRO A 395 -7.16 -13.32 -6.47
C PRO A 395 -8.45 -14.12 -6.62
N GLY A 396 -9.24 -13.85 -7.66
CA GLY A 396 -10.47 -14.60 -7.97
C GLY A 396 -11.57 -14.54 -6.91
N ALA A 397 -11.49 -13.62 -5.95
CA ALA A 397 -12.45 -13.53 -4.87
C ALA A 397 -13.84 -13.08 -5.35
N VAL A 398 -14.88 -13.62 -4.71
CA VAL A 398 -16.25 -13.13 -4.85
C VAL A 398 -16.62 -12.41 -3.57
N GLU A 399 -17.06 -11.15 -3.72
CA GLU A 399 -17.40 -10.30 -2.57
C GLU A 399 -18.47 -10.97 -1.71
N THR A 400 -18.08 -11.41 -0.52
CA THR A 400 -19.03 -11.99 0.44
C THR A 400 -19.67 -10.86 1.22
N SER A 401 -20.72 -10.27 0.62
CA SER A 401 -21.51 -9.25 1.31
C SER A 401 -22.03 -9.81 2.65
N LEU A 402 -21.89 -9.03 3.71
CA LEU A 402 -22.76 -9.14 4.88
C LEU A 402 -24.13 -8.63 4.45
N ALA A 403 -24.84 -9.40 3.62
CA ALA A 403 -26.24 -9.15 3.35
C ALA A 403 -26.92 -9.07 4.70
N LYS A 404 -27.45 -7.89 5.05
CA LYS A 404 -28.49 -7.76 6.06
C LYS A 404 -29.46 -8.89 5.76
N LYS A 405 -29.58 -9.88 6.66
CA LYS A 405 -30.71 -10.80 6.66
C LYS A 405 -31.95 -9.94 6.83
N THR A 406 -32.46 -9.38 5.74
CA THR A 406 -33.85 -8.96 5.65
C THR A 406 -34.63 -10.25 5.88
N SER A 407 -35.10 -10.43 7.12
CA SER A 407 -36.05 -11.48 7.41
C SER A 407 -37.24 -11.21 6.50
N MET A 408 -37.38 -11.99 5.43
CA MET A 408 -38.62 -12.07 4.69
C MET A 408 -39.64 -12.73 5.62
N LYS A 409 -40.22 -11.93 6.53
CA LYS A 409 -41.55 -12.23 7.05
C LYS A 409 -42.51 -11.86 5.95
N ILE A 410 -42.76 -12.84 5.07
CA ILE A 410 -43.94 -12.86 4.22
C ILE A 410 -45.13 -12.82 5.19
N ALA A 411 -45.74 -11.65 5.35
CA ALA A 411 -47.02 -11.54 6.00
C ALA A 411 -48.05 -12.21 5.08
N SER A 412 -48.43 -13.45 5.39
CA SER A 412 -49.55 -14.10 4.73
C SER A 412 -50.83 -13.34 5.08
N SER A 413 -51.38 -12.62 4.12
CA SER A 413 -52.76 -12.18 4.15
C SER A 413 -53.68 -13.40 4.19
N VAL A 414 -54.70 -13.35 5.05
CA VAL A 414 -55.91 -14.20 5.17
C VAL A 414 -56.15 -14.62 6.63
N GLN A 415 -56.92 -13.81 7.38
CA GLN A 415 -58.22 -14.23 7.94
C GLN A 415 -58.94 -13.11 8.72
N LYS A 416 -60.14 -12.77 8.18
CA LYS A 416 -61.42 -12.43 8.84
C LYS A 416 -61.46 -11.24 9.81
N ARG A 417 -61.98 -10.07 9.40
CA ARG A 417 -63.40 -9.65 9.29
C ARG A 417 -64.21 -9.77 10.61
N VAL A 418 -64.68 -8.59 11.07
CA VAL A 418 -65.90 -8.27 11.86
C VAL A 418 -65.78 -8.27 13.40
N ARG A 419 -65.81 -7.08 14.01
CA ARG A 419 -67.00 -6.55 14.71
C ARG A 419 -66.89 -5.04 14.98
N VAL A 420 -67.94 -4.36 14.54
CA VAL A 420 -68.32 -2.96 14.79
C VAL A 420 -69.03 -2.89 16.16
N HIS A 421 -68.65 -1.96 17.05
CA HIS A 421 -69.53 -0.87 17.51
C HIS A 421 -68.86 0.05 18.56
N ASN A 422 -68.94 1.35 18.28
CA ASN A 422 -69.29 2.45 19.17
C ASN A 422 -69.04 2.31 20.69
N SER A 423 -68.29 3.25 21.25
CA SER A 423 -68.90 4.34 22.03
C SER A 423 -67.89 5.44 22.36
N SER A 424 -68.31 6.66 22.03
CA SER A 424 -67.83 7.94 22.53
C SER A 424 -67.68 7.98 24.06
N LEU A 425 -66.71 8.76 24.58
CA LEU A 425 -66.95 9.99 25.36
C LEU A 425 -65.73 10.42 26.19
N LYS A 426 -65.49 11.73 26.11
CA LYS A 426 -65.05 12.66 27.16
C LYS A 426 -63.57 12.83 27.47
N SER A 427 -63.14 14.01 27.04
CA SER A 427 -62.20 14.92 27.69
C SER A 427 -62.10 14.82 29.23
N ARG A 428 -60.89 15.06 29.74
CA ARG A 428 -60.63 16.22 30.59
C ARG A 428 -59.14 16.52 30.73
N LYS A 429 -58.82 17.79 30.53
CA LYS A 429 -57.58 18.50 30.88
C LYS A 429 -57.17 18.28 32.34
N LYS A 430 -55.88 18.17 32.60
CA LYS A 430 -55.06 19.30 33.07
C LYS A 430 -53.59 19.04 32.81
#